data_AF-A0A7Y2T4N9-F1
#
_entry.id   AF-A0A7Y2T4N9-F1
#
_cell.length_a   1.000
_cell.length_b   1.000
_cell.length_c   1.000
_cell.angle_alpha   90.00
_cell.angle_beta   90.00
_cell.angle_gamma   90.00
#
_symmetry.space_group_name_H-M   'P 1'
#
loop_
_entity.id
_entity.type
_entity.pdbx_description
1 polymer ?
#
loop_
_entity_poly.entity_id
_entity_poly.type
_entity_poly.pdbx_seq_one_letter_code
_entity_poly.pdbx_strand_id
1 'polypeptide(L)'
;MNHVPFVGTVMSLLLWTAMVQVVISQEPELAPQPLPRTLPDPAAKPDLPVPPDGSATLGAREKAGVSRFGKISVVGSNQNARGGILSMAEAMRVQLNKLCNDAARKIKLPIIIQLHGEKGDAAQPRSVVSRIEQLHGQYQLRLHVHMAKGVDHQLLRYHLMEMLLYERGLGAGQVVVDDERVLVKPWLIVGMLEAIELKSGQADQRIYQTDIAYFEILSLQELFDASEKQWREMDGRRPLAFRAISGAMVNSLLRQPKGRPSMAAYLQDVATFKGETENLMRKHFPGMNQSRNSLEKWVNLAMLELGTARVTQVHSILETENRLESILKLRFRDAQGAAVVVGVDRYREIAQLQPAQRHEAVAGARAELGRLSYRCFPTYRPLIAEYEMILREVIAGQDHEITSRLTQLIDVRVRMKKSGERARDYLDWYYITESDVVSGDFTQYRALIQALEKEGLRPPADDSTLRYLDHIQRVFGADASSQRTNRLPIDR
;
A
#
# COMPACT_ATOMS: atom_id res chain seq x y z
N MET A 1 36.36 58.76 46.64
CA MET A 1 36.69 58.29 45.29
C MET A 1 35.38 58.11 44.55
N ASN A 2 35.21 59.00 43.56
CA ASN A 2 34.02 59.48 42.84
C ASN A 2 33.03 58.41 42.36
N HIS A 3 31.71 58.52 42.57
CA HIS A 3 30.70 59.51 42.13
C HIS A 3 30.32 59.47 40.62
N VAL A 4 29.06 59.04 40.42
CA VAL A 4 27.99 59.23 39.38
C VAL A 4 27.99 60.59 38.63
N PRO A 5 26.99 61.00 37.78
CA PRO A 5 26.08 60.37 36.76
C PRO A 5 25.95 61.21 35.45
N PHE A 6 25.06 60.79 34.51
CA PHE A 6 24.17 61.71 33.73
C PHE A 6 22.96 60.87 33.24
N VAL A 7 21.68 61.03 33.61
CA VAL A 7 20.70 62.15 33.74
C VAL A 7 20.06 62.61 32.42
N GLY A 8 18.71 62.65 32.45
CA GLY A 8 17.76 63.20 31.48
C GLY A 8 16.65 62.18 31.20
N THR A 9 15.54 62.03 31.95
CA THR A 9 14.53 63.00 32.45
C THR A 9 13.93 63.80 31.27
N VAL A 10 12.62 63.95 31.02
CA VAL A 10 11.44 64.15 31.89
C VAL A 10 10.14 63.83 31.12
N MET A 11 9.18 63.29 31.89
CA MET A 11 7.71 63.37 31.86
C MET A 11 6.97 64.29 30.85
N SER A 12 5.76 63.87 30.47
CA SER A 12 4.46 64.42 30.95
C SER A 12 3.32 63.48 30.47
N LEU A 13 2.49 62.78 31.27
CA LEU A 13 1.41 63.21 32.20
C LEU A 13 0.45 64.21 31.47
N LEU A 14 -0.88 64.04 31.35
CA LEU A 14 -1.90 63.41 32.18
C LEU A 14 -3.22 63.25 31.38
N LEU A 15 -4.03 62.28 31.85
CA LEU A 15 -5.49 62.31 32.04
C LEU A 15 -6.41 62.86 30.93
N TRP A 16 -7.44 62.08 30.58
CA TRP A 16 -8.80 62.34 31.08
C TRP A 16 -9.74 61.16 30.77
N THR A 17 -10.37 60.65 31.83
CA THR A 17 -11.54 59.77 31.83
C THR A 17 -12.81 60.62 31.90
N ALA A 18 -13.75 60.42 30.98
CA ALA A 18 -15.21 60.59 31.17
C ALA A 18 -15.93 59.99 29.94
N MET A 19 -16.67 58.88 30.06
CA MET A 19 -18.08 58.77 30.46
C MET A 19 -19.10 59.26 29.41
N VAL A 20 -19.99 58.31 29.04
CA VAL A 20 -21.38 58.48 28.57
C VAL A 20 -21.58 58.92 27.12
N GLN A 21 -22.03 57.98 26.26
CA GLN A 21 -23.43 58.00 25.79
C GLN A 21 -23.83 56.68 25.12
N VAL A 22 -24.89 56.10 25.66
CA VAL A 22 -25.75 55.10 25.03
C VAL A 22 -26.43 55.75 23.82
N VAL A 23 -26.34 55.11 22.65
CA VAL A 23 -27.29 55.36 21.55
C VAL A 23 -27.98 54.05 21.22
N ILE A 24 -29.28 54.06 21.50
CA ILE A 24 -30.29 53.07 21.17
C ILE A 24 -30.63 53.19 19.67
N SER A 25 -30.78 52.03 19.03
CA SER A 25 -31.62 51.67 17.89
C SER A 25 -31.97 52.74 16.85
N GLN A 26 -31.54 52.50 15.60
CA GLN A 26 -32.42 52.64 14.43
C GLN A 26 -32.13 51.50 13.44
N GLU A 27 -33.14 50.63 13.27
CA GLU A 27 -33.27 49.67 12.18
C GLU A 27 -33.37 50.40 10.83
N PRO A 28 -32.72 49.94 9.76
CA PRO A 28 -33.09 50.34 8.41
C PRO A 28 -34.26 49.48 7.91
N GLU A 29 -35.36 50.19 7.73
CA GLU A 29 -36.64 49.88 7.09
C GLU A 29 -36.56 48.88 5.92
N LEU A 30 -37.32 47.78 6.04
CA LEU A 30 -37.60 46.81 4.98
C LEU A 30 -38.37 47.49 3.84
N ALA A 31 -37.80 47.50 2.63
CA ALA A 31 -38.55 47.78 1.41
C ALA A 31 -39.55 46.65 1.09
N PRO A 32 -40.74 46.96 0.54
CA PRO A 32 -41.86 46.04 0.48
C PRO A 32 -41.66 44.90 -0.53
N GLN A 33 -41.98 43.68 -0.09
CA GLN A 33 -42.06 42.48 -0.93
C GLN A 33 -43.24 42.57 -1.91
N PRO A 34 -43.06 42.21 -3.20
CA PRO A 34 -44.19 42.07 -4.12
C PRO A 34 -44.99 40.78 -3.85
N LEU A 35 -46.32 40.93 -3.85
CA LEU A 35 -47.34 39.90 -3.63
C LEU A 35 -47.19 38.64 -4.53
N PRO A 36 -47.67 37.47 -4.07
CA PRO A 36 -47.53 36.20 -4.78
C PRO A 36 -48.35 36.15 -6.06
N ARG A 37 -47.70 35.76 -7.17
CA ARG A 37 -48.39 35.44 -8.43
C ARG A 37 -49.13 34.12 -8.29
N THR A 38 -50.43 34.18 -8.58
CA THR A 38 -51.36 33.06 -8.68
C THR A 38 -50.91 32.06 -9.75
N LEU A 39 -50.97 30.77 -9.41
CA LEU A 39 -50.83 29.65 -10.34
C LEU A 39 -52.05 29.61 -11.28
N PRO A 40 -51.88 29.51 -12.60
CA PRO A 40 -52.97 29.16 -13.50
C PRO A 40 -53.19 27.64 -13.52
N ASP A 41 -54.47 27.24 -13.55
CA ASP A 41 -54.94 25.86 -13.71
C ASP A 41 -54.45 25.21 -15.03
N PRO A 42 -54.38 23.87 -15.10
CA PRO A 42 -53.62 23.15 -16.11
C PRO A 42 -54.34 23.15 -17.47
N ALA A 43 -53.63 23.62 -18.50
CA ALA A 43 -54.07 23.50 -19.89
C ALA A 43 -53.89 22.06 -20.42
N ALA A 44 -54.85 21.65 -21.24
CA ALA A 44 -55.03 20.32 -21.82
C ALA A 44 -53.80 19.78 -22.58
N LYS A 45 -53.65 18.45 -22.52
CA LYS A 45 -52.65 17.66 -23.26
C LYS A 45 -52.85 17.82 -24.78
N PRO A 46 -51.79 18.09 -25.56
CA PRO A 46 -51.80 17.82 -27.00
C PRO A 46 -51.42 16.36 -27.26
N ASP A 47 -52.24 15.67 -28.07
CA ASP A 47 -51.94 14.34 -28.60
C ASP A 47 -50.70 14.38 -29.50
N LEU A 48 -49.72 13.53 -29.17
CA LEU A 48 -48.58 13.24 -30.05
C LEU A 48 -48.71 11.82 -30.63
N PRO A 49 -48.37 11.63 -31.91
CA PRO A 49 -48.66 10.42 -32.65
C PRO A 49 -47.74 9.27 -32.24
N VAL A 50 -48.29 8.06 -32.19
CA VAL A 50 -47.58 6.80 -31.99
C VAL A 50 -46.76 6.45 -33.24
N PRO A 51 -45.43 6.21 -33.15
CA PRO A 51 -44.68 5.48 -34.15
C PRO A 51 -44.30 4.08 -33.65
N PRO A 52 -43.93 3.17 -34.57
CA PRO A 52 -44.21 1.74 -34.45
C PRO A 52 -43.14 0.95 -33.68
N ASP A 53 -43.56 -0.24 -33.25
CA ASP A 53 -42.70 -1.32 -32.74
C ASP A 53 -41.42 -1.49 -33.56
N GLY A 54 -40.28 -1.42 -32.87
CA GLY A 54 -38.97 -1.62 -33.46
C GLY A 54 -37.91 -1.72 -32.36
N SER A 55 -37.51 -2.95 -32.06
CA SER A 55 -36.49 -3.33 -31.09
C SER A 55 -35.17 -2.57 -31.24
N ALA A 56 -34.71 -1.94 -30.15
CA ALA A 56 -33.29 -1.74 -29.87
C ALA A 56 -33.04 -1.75 -28.36
N THR A 57 -32.41 -2.82 -27.91
CA THR A 57 -31.94 -3.06 -26.54
C THR A 57 -30.98 -1.95 -26.07
N LEU A 58 -31.44 -1.08 -25.16
CA LEU A 58 -30.56 -0.28 -24.31
C LEU A 58 -30.46 -0.97 -22.94
N GLY A 59 -29.23 -1.34 -22.63
CA GLY A 59 -28.85 -2.18 -21.50
C GLY A 59 -29.40 -1.72 -20.16
N ALA A 60 -29.66 -2.74 -19.34
CA ALA A 60 -30.14 -2.67 -17.97
C ALA A 60 -29.52 -1.51 -17.19
N ARG A 61 -30.39 -0.63 -16.71
CA ARG A 61 -30.11 0.26 -15.58
C ARG A 61 -29.73 -0.63 -14.40
N GLU A 62 -28.44 -0.79 -14.12
CA GLU A 62 -27.94 -1.48 -12.92
C GLU A 62 -28.66 -0.86 -11.71
N LYS A 63 -29.50 -1.67 -11.04
CA LYS A 63 -30.22 -1.25 -9.84
C LYS A 63 -29.19 -0.86 -8.79
N ALA A 64 -29.27 0.40 -8.35
CA ALA A 64 -28.52 0.90 -7.21
C ALA A 64 -28.72 -0.04 -6.02
N GLY A 65 -27.66 -0.77 -5.66
CA GLY A 65 -27.64 -1.60 -4.47
C GLY A 65 -27.85 -0.73 -3.23
N VAL A 66 -28.89 -1.05 -2.47
CA VAL A 66 -29.28 -0.38 -1.22
C VAL A 66 -28.06 -0.23 -0.30
N SER A 67 -27.73 1.02 0.03
CA SER A 67 -26.65 1.42 0.94
C SER A 67 -26.84 0.76 2.32
N ARG A 68 -25.97 -0.19 2.66
CA ARG A 68 -25.73 -0.56 4.07
C ARG A 68 -24.57 0.29 4.55
N PHE A 69 -24.88 1.22 5.46
CA PHE A 69 -23.93 2.12 6.10
C PHE A 69 -22.68 1.38 6.62
N GLY A 70 -21.51 2.03 6.53
CA GLY A 70 -20.24 1.52 7.05
C GLY A 70 -19.42 0.61 6.11
N LYS A 71 -19.56 0.77 4.78
CA LYS A 71 -18.83 -0.03 3.78
C LYS A 71 -18.11 0.84 2.75
N ILE A 72 -17.05 0.29 2.16
CA ILE A 72 -16.44 0.79 0.92
C ILE A 72 -17.22 0.16 -0.24
N SER A 73 -17.68 0.98 -1.18
CA SER A 73 -18.39 0.51 -2.38
C SER A 73 -17.73 1.05 -3.64
N VAL A 74 -17.60 0.20 -4.67
CA VAL A 74 -17.09 0.59 -6.00
C VAL A 74 -18.21 0.43 -7.02
N VAL A 75 -18.50 1.49 -7.78
CA VAL A 75 -19.60 1.55 -8.75
C VAL A 75 -19.05 1.96 -10.12
N GLY A 76 -19.62 1.41 -11.20
CA GLY A 76 -19.19 1.67 -12.59
C GLY A 76 -18.11 0.71 -13.10
N SER A 77 -17.79 0.82 -14.39
CA SER A 77 -16.83 -0.03 -15.12
C SER A 77 -17.10 -1.55 -15.01
N ASN A 78 -16.12 -2.37 -15.40
CA ASN A 78 -16.21 -3.82 -15.41
C ASN A 78 -15.98 -4.45 -14.02
N GLN A 79 -16.44 -5.71 -13.85
CA GLN A 79 -16.38 -6.42 -12.57
C GLN A 79 -14.94 -6.61 -12.05
N ASN A 80 -13.97 -6.83 -12.95
CA ASN A 80 -12.56 -7.03 -12.58
C ASN A 80 -11.95 -5.75 -11.98
N ALA A 81 -12.20 -4.60 -12.61
CA ALA A 81 -11.76 -3.29 -12.09
C ALA A 81 -12.41 -2.98 -10.75
N ARG A 82 -13.73 -3.22 -10.61
CA ARG A 82 -14.45 -3.06 -9.34
C ARG A 82 -13.84 -3.91 -8.23
N GLY A 83 -13.63 -5.20 -8.49
CA GLY A 83 -13.06 -6.14 -7.51
C GLY A 83 -11.64 -5.77 -7.09
N GLY A 84 -10.77 -5.44 -8.05
CA GLY A 84 -9.39 -5.04 -7.78
C GLY A 84 -9.28 -3.77 -6.93
N ILE A 85 -10.04 -2.74 -7.27
CA ILE A 85 -10.03 -1.46 -6.54
C ILE A 85 -10.63 -1.64 -5.13
N LEU A 86 -11.72 -2.40 -5.00
CA LEU A 86 -12.32 -2.70 -3.70
C LEU A 86 -11.33 -3.46 -2.80
N SER A 87 -10.67 -4.48 -3.34
CA SER A 87 -9.67 -5.26 -2.60
C SER A 87 -8.51 -4.39 -2.13
N MET A 88 -8.03 -3.47 -2.97
CA MET A 88 -6.95 -2.54 -2.59
C MET A 88 -7.40 -1.58 -1.49
N ALA A 89 -8.59 -1.00 -1.60
CA ALA A 89 -9.13 -0.09 -0.60
C ALA A 89 -9.31 -0.77 0.77
N GLU A 90 -9.84 -1.99 0.77
CA GLU A 90 -9.97 -2.80 2.00
C GLU A 90 -8.60 -3.19 2.58
N ALA A 91 -7.63 -3.58 1.74
CA ALA A 91 -6.29 -3.91 2.20
C ALA A 91 -5.62 -2.70 2.88
N MET A 92 -5.71 -1.52 2.26
CA MET A 92 -5.21 -0.27 2.83
C MET A 92 -5.88 0.08 4.15
N ARG A 93 -7.21 -0.07 4.24
CA ARG A 93 -7.96 0.14 5.50
C ARG A 93 -7.45 -0.77 6.61
N VAL A 94 -7.29 -2.06 6.32
CA VAL A 94 -6.76 -3.04 7.30
C VAL A 94 -5.33 -2.69 7.71
N GLN A 95 -4.47 -2.29 6.77
CA GLN A 95 -3.10 -1.87 7.05
C GLN A 95 -3.06 -0.61 7.94
N LEU A 96 -3.89 0.39 7.65
CA LEU A 96 -4.04 1.60 8.45
C LEU A 96 -4.53 1.28 9.88
N ASN A 97 -5.57 0.46 10.00
CA ASN A 97 -6.07 -0.03 11.28
C ASN A 97 -4.99 -0.74 12.10
N LYS A 98 -4.25 -1.64 11.45
CA LYS A 98 -3.09 -2.30 12.06
C LYS A 98 -2.02 -1.30 12.43
N LEU A 99 -1.76 -0.24 11.67
CA LEU A 99 -0.73 0.76 12.01
C LEU A 99 -1.10 1.48 13.32
N CYS A 100 -2.35 1.91 13.45
CA CYS A 100 -2.89 2.62 14.61
C CYS A 100 -3.21 1.74 15.84
N ASN A 101 -2.91 0.43 15.79
CA ASN A 101 -3.26 -0.54 16.83
C ASN A 101 -4.77 -0.65 17.10
N ASP A 102 -5.57 -0.53 16.05
CA ASP A 102 -7.04 -0.53 16.10
C ASP A 102 -7.60 -1.46 15.01
N ALA A 103 -7.22 -2.74 15.09
CA ALA A 103 -7.49 -3.75 14.05
C ALA A 103 -8.99 -3.98 13.83
N ALA A 104 -9.79 -3.88 14.89
CA ALA A 104 -11.23 -4.15 14.87
C ALA A 104 -12.08 -2.95 14.41
N ARG A 105 -11.48 -1.77 14.17
CA ARG A 105 -12.21 -0.56 13.76
C ARG A 105 -13.00 -0.78 12.48
N LYS A 106 -14.31 -0.52 12.56
CA LYS A 106 -15.21 -0.47 11.41
C LYS A 106 -15.29 0.94 10.86
N ILE A 107 -15.58 1.04 9.56
CA ILE A 107 -15.87 2.32 8.91
C ILE A 107 -17.21 2.84 9.43
N LYS A 108 -17.25 4.14 9.73
CA LYS A 108 -18.46 4.82 10.19
C LYS A 108 -19.13 5.63 9.08
N LEU A 109 -18.36 6.19 8.15
CA LEU A 109 -18.88 6.96 7.01
C LEU A 109 -18.72 6.19 5.69
N PRO A 110 -19.73 6.17 4.80
CA PRO A 110 -19.62 5.48 3.52
C PRO A 110 -18.54 6.09 2.63
N ILE A 111 -17.69 5.23 2.06
CA ILE A 111 -16.71 5.60 1.03
C ILE A 111 -17.19 5.00 -0.30
N ILE A 112 -17.55 5.87 -1.26
CA ILE A 112 -18.05 5.47 -2.57
C ILE A 112 -17.03 5.82 -3.64
N ILE A 113 -16.51 4.81 -4.33
CA ILE A 113 -15.57 4.94 -5.43
C ILE A 113 -16.34 4.79 -6.73
N GLN A 114 -16.42 5.85 -7.53
CA GLN A 114 -17.11 5.87 -8.82
C GLN A 114 -16.10 5.79 -9.95
N LEU A 115 -16.21 4.75 -10.77
CA LEU A 115 -15.37 4.53 -11.95
C LEU A 115 -16.08 5.10 -13.18
N HIS A 116 -15.41 6.00 -13.89
CA HIS A 116 -15.92 6.70 -15.07
C HIS A 116 -15.13 6.31 -16.31
N GLY A 117 -15.83 6.18 -17.43
CA GLY A 117 -15.26 5.88 -18.74
C GLY A 117 -14.65 4.47 -18.86
N GLU A 118 -14.17 4.17 -20.07
CA GLU A 118 -13.43 2.96 -20.43
C GLU A 118 -12.03 3.29 -20.95
N LYS A 119 -11.19 2.26 -21.09
CA LYS A 119 -9.82 2.43 -21.58
C LYS A 119 -9.86 2.85 -23.06
N GLY A 120 -9.33 4.02 -23.38
CA GLY A 120 -9.37 4.59 -24.74
C GLY A 120 -10.26 5.83 -24.88
N ASP A 121 -11.05 6.16 -23.86
CA ASP A 121 -11.84 7.39 -23.83
C ASP A 121 -10.96 8.66 -23.81
N ALA A 122 -11.56 9.80 -24.18
CA ALA A 122 -10.89 11.10 -24.11
C ALA A 122 -10.35 11.36 -22.70
N ALA A 123 -9.05 11.66 -22.62
CA ALA A 123 -8.39 11.84 -21.35
C ALA A 123 -8.88 13.11 -20.64
N GLN A 124 -9.32 12.97 -19.40
CA GLN A 124 -9.64 14.10 -18.54
C GLN A 124 -8.36 14.67 -17.87
N PRO A 125 -8.35 15.98 -17.53
CA PRO A 125 -7.20 16.63 -16.88
C PRO A 125 -6.91 16.07 -15.47
N ARG A 126 -7.91 15.50 -14.78
CA ARG A 126 -7.73 14.80 -13.51
C ARG A 126 -8.29 13.39 -13.61
N SER A 127 -7.44 12.38 -13.42
CA SER A 127 -7.82 10.97 -13.47
C SER A 127 -8.40 10.47 -12.15
N VAL A 128 -8.11 11.12 -11.02
CA VAL A 128 -8.67 10.78 -9.71
C VAL A 128 -9.02 12.07 -8.96
N VAL A 129 -10.21 12.13 -8.37
CA VAL A 129 -10.71 13.29 -7.62
C VAL A 129 -11.49 12.83 -6.40
N SER A 130 -11.08 13.27 -5.21
CA SER A 130 -11.80 13.09 -3.95
C SER A 130 -12.78 14.23 -3.72
N ARG A 131 -13.94 13.92 -3.13
CA ARG A 131 -14.96 14.90 -2.74
C ARG A 131 -15.64 14.46 -1.44
N ILE A 132 -15.86 15.41 -0.55
CA ILE A 132 -16.67 15.26 0.64
C ILE A 132 -18.01 15.93 0.34
N GLU A 133 -19.10 15.19 0.47
CA GLU A 133 -20.45 15.72 0.27
C GLU A 133 -21.25 15.51 1.55
N GLN A 134 -22.17 16.42 1.84
CA GLN A 134 -23.11 16.28 2.95
C GLN A 134 -24.50 16.05 2.38
N LEU A 135 -25.09 14.90 2.70
CA LEU A 135 -26.44 14.54 2.26
C LEU A 135 -27.32 14.30 3.50
N HIS A 136 -28.38 15.10 3.66
CA HIS A 136 -29.29 15.04 4.82
C HIS A 136 -28.55 15.09 6.18
N GLY A 137 -27.52 15.94 6.29
CA GLY A 137 -26.74 16.09 7.53
C GLY A 137 -25.67 15.02 7.76
N GLN A 138 -25.52 14.03 6.86
CA GLN A 138 -24.47 13.01 6.95
C GLN A 138 -23.38 13.21 5.89
N TYR A 139 -22.12 13.02 6.29
CA TYR A 139 -21.00 13.05 5.37
C TYR A 139 -20.92 11.78 4.53
N GLN A 140 -20.71 11.96 3.23
CA GLN A 140 -20.42 10.91 2.27
C GLN A 140 -19.10 11.23 1.57
N LEU A 141 -18.19 10.26 1.56
CA LEU A 141 -16.87 10.39 0.94
C LEU A 141 -16.94 9.77 -0.45
N ARG A 142 -16.76 10.58 -1.50
CA ARG A 142 -16.76 10.14 -2.90
C ARG A 142 -15.38 10.25 -3.51
N LEU A 143 -14.99 9.20 -4.23
CA LEU A 143 -13.77 9.17 -5.03
C LEU A 143 -14.12 8.88 -6.48
N HIS A 144 -13.88 9.84 -7.37
CA HIS A 144 -14.09 9.68 -8.81
C HIS A 144 -12.78 9.22 -9.44
N VAL A 145 -12.81 8.13 -10.21
CA VAL A 145 -11.65 7.58 -10.93
C VAL A 145 -12.01 7.46 -12.41
N HIS A 146 -11.28 8.15 -13.27
CA HIS A 146 -11.47 8.09 -14.72
C HIS A 146 -10.52 7.07 -15.35
N MET A 147 -11.05 6.16 -16.16
CA MET A 147 -10.30 5.00 -16.67
C MET A 147 -9.68 5.18 -18.06
N ALA A 148 -9.89 6.32 -18.73
CA ALA A 148 -9.35 6.63 -20.07
C ALA A 148 -7.90 6.18 -20.32
N LYS A 149 -6.98 6.52 -19.40
CA LYS A 149 -5.54 6.22 -19.49
C LYS A 149 -5.12 4.97 -18.69
N GLY A 150 -6.09 4.20 -18.19
CA GLY A 150 -5.87 3.20 -17.15
C GLY A 150 -5.82 3.81 -15.75
N VAL A 151 -5.69 2.94 -14.74
CA VAL A 151 -5.66 3.36 -13.32
C VAL A 151 -4.23 3.67 -12.91
N ASP A 152 -3.98 4.94 -12.55
CA ASP A 152 -2.76 5.31 -11.84
C ASP A 152 -2.85 4.81 -10.40
N HIS A 153 -2.11 3.74 -10.10
CA HIS A 153 -2.18 3.07 -8.81
C HIS A 153 -1.58 3.90 -7.68
N GLN A 154 -0.55 4.72 -7.95
CA GLN A 154 0.06 5.57 -6.93
C GLN A 154 -0.90 6.70 -6.54
N LEU A 155 -1.50 7.33 -7.55
CA LEU A 155 -2.49 8.36 -7.37
C LEU A 155 -3.75 7.85 -6.68
N LEU A 156 -4.22 6.67 -7.07
CA LEU A 156 -5.37 6.03 -6.44
C LEU A 156 -5.08 5.72 -4.96
N ARG A 157 -3.90 5.17 -4.64
CA ARG A 157 -3.49 4.92 -3.24
C ARG A 157 -3.42 6.20 -2.41
N TYR A 158 -2.93 7.30 -3.00
CA TYR A 158 -2.92 8.61 -2.35
C TYR A 158 -4.33 9.04 -1.94
N HIS A 159 -5.27 9.09 -2.88
CA HIS A 159 -6.63 9.56 -2.58
C HIS A 159 -7.44 8.56 -1.75
N LEU A 160 -7.18 7.26 -1.86
CA LEU A 160 -7.79 6.28 -0.94
C LEU A 160 -7.32 6.50 0.50
N MET A 161 -6.03 6.79 0.71
CA MET A 161 -5.51 7.11 2.04
C MET A 161 -6.14 8.40 2.54
N GLU A 162 -6.18 9.44 1.71
CA GLU A 162 -6.88 10.70 2.01
C GLU A 162 -8.32 10.46 2.48
N MET A 163 -9.12 9.69 1.74
CA MET A 163 -10.51 9.37 2.11
C MET A 163 -10.60 8.58 3.42
N LEU A 164 -9.68 7.64 3.69
CA LEU A 164 -9.64 6.92 4.96
C LEU A 164 -9.28 7.82 6.14
N LEU A 165 -8.43 8.84 5.93
CA LEU A 165 -8.09 9.80 6.97
C LEU A 165 -9.27 10.76 7.25
N TYR A 166 -9.98 11.22 6.21
CA TYR A 166 -11.23 11.98 6.40
C TYR A 166 -12.31 11.15 7.10
N GLU A 167 -12.45 9.86 6.76
CA GLU A 167 -13.38 8.95 7.43
C GLU A 167 -13.06 8.81 8.92
N ARG A 168 -11.78 8.79 9.30
CA ARG A 168 -11.35 8.70 10.69
C ARG A 168 -11.70 9.96 11.49
N GLY A 169 -11.48 11.14 10.92
CA GLY A 169 -11.82 12.41 11.56
C GLY A 169 -13.33 12.62 11.65
N LEU A 170 -13.99 12.69 10.50
CA LEU A 170 -15.43 12.99 10.42
C LEU A 170 -16.29 11.87 11.03
N GLY A 171 -15.85 10.60 10.93
CA GLY A 171 -16.52 9.47 11.56
C GLY A 171 -16.46 9.51 13.10
N ALA A 172 -15.62 10.34 13.71
CA ALA A 172 -15.63 10.55 15.16
C ALA A 172 -16.83 11.40 15.64
N GLY A 173 -17.70 11.86 14.74
CA GLY A 173 -18.87 12.68 15.07
C GLY A 173 -18.56 14.17 15.11
N GLN A 174 -17.46 14.58 14.47
CA GLN A 174 -17.10 15.99 14.36
C GLN A 174 -18.06 16.70 13.41
N VAL A 175 -18.63 17.80 13.88
CA VAL A 175 -19.49 18.67 13.09
C VAL A 175 -18.60 19.74 12.47
N VAL A 176 -18.60 19.78 11.14
CA VAL A 176 -17.97 20.85 10.36
C VAL A 176 -19.03 21.92 10.17
N VAL A 177 -18.74 23.15 10.55
CA VAL A 177 -19.65 24.28 10.29
C VAL A 177 -19.70 24.49 8.77
N ASP A 178 -20.88 24.83 8.23
CA ASP A 178 -21.02 25.16 6.82
C ASP A 178 -19.96 26.22 6.41
N ASP A 179 -19.35 26.03 5.24
CA ASP A 179 -18.17 26.76 4.69
C ASP A 179 -16.78 26.40 5.23
N GLU A 180 -16.65 25.53 6.23
CA GLU A 180 -15.32 25.13 6.73
C GLU A 180 -14.73 23.96 5.94
N ARG A 181 -13.50 24.13 5.44
CA ARG A 181 -12.79 23.08 4.70
C ARG A 181 -12.15 22.09 5.67
N VAL A 182 -12.65 20.85 5.64
CA VAL A 182 -11.95 19.68 6.18
C VAL A 182 -10.70 19.45 5.34
N LEU A 183 -9.53 19.49 5.94
CA LEU A 183 -8.27 19.35 5.19
C LEU A 183 -7.30 18.41 5.89
N VAL A 184 -7.00 17.29 5.26
CA VAL A 184 -5.87 16.45 5.64
C VAL A 184 -4.65 16.90 4.82
N LYS A 185 -3.57 17.29 5.50
CA LYS A 185 -2.36 17.79 4.85
C LYS A 185 -1.60 16.65 4.12
N PRO A 186 -0.94 16.93 2.97
CA PRO A 186 -0.27 15.90 2.17
C PRO A 186 0.83 15.13 2.90
N TRP A 187 1.58 15.78 3.81
CA TRP A 187 2.66 15.13 4.55
C TRP A 187 2.15 13.92 5.36
N LEU A 188 0.93 14.01 5.90
CA LEU A 188 0.34 12.92 6.66
C LEU A 188 -0.12 11.79 5.74
N ILE A 189 -0.73 12.12 4.60
CA ILE A 189 -1.15 11.12 3.60
C ILE A 189 0.07 10.33 3.11
N VAL A 190 1.12 11.03 2.68
CA VAL A 190 2.35 10.44 2.19
C VAL A 190 3.06 9.68 3.31
N GLY A 191 3.19 10.28 4.50
CA GLY A 191 3.86 9.64 5.63
C GLY A 191 3.17 8.36 6.11
N MET A 192 1.84 8.29 6.09
CA MET A 192 1.08 7.09 6.43
C MET A 192 1.24 5.98 5.38
N LEU A 193 1.29 6.35 4.10
CA LEU A 193 1.61 5.40 3.02
C LEU A 193 3.03 4.83 3.18
N GLU A 194 4.02 5.70 3.39
CA GLU A 194 5.41 5.29 3.62
C GLU A 194 5.53 4.40 4.87
N ALA A 195 4.82 4.73 5.96
CA ALA A 195 4.83 3.91 7.18
C ALA A 195 4.26 2.50 6.97
N ILE A 196 3.25 2.35 6.11
CA ILE A 196 2.70 1.04 5.72
C ILE A 196 3.74 0.26 4.89
N GLU A 197 4.41 0.91 3.94
CA GLU A 197 5.43 0.28 3.10
C GLU A 197 6.67 -0.12 3.93
N LEU A 198 7.08 0.72 4.88
CA LEU A 198 8.16 0.45 5.82
C LEU A 198 7.84 -0.78 6.69
N LYS A 199 6.60 -0.87 7.20
CA LYS A 199 6.18 -1.99 8.05
C LYS A 199 6.04 -3.31 7.27
N SER A 200 5.69 -3.24 5.99
CA SER A 200 5.59 -4.42 5.12
C SER A 200 6.92 -4.81 4.47
N GLY A 201 8.00 -4.06 4.71
CA GLY A 201 9.32 -4.31 4.11
C GLY A 201 9.40 -3.95 2.61
N GLN A 202 8.39 -3.24 2.08
CA GLN A 202 8.29 -2.86 0.68
C GLN A 202 8.86 -1.47 0.38
N ALA A 203 9.14 -0.66 1.40
CA ALA A 203 9.68 0.68 1.22
C ALA A 203 11.07 0.69 0.59
N ASP A 204 11.31 1.67 -0.28
CA ASP A 204 12.63 1.96 -0.80
C ASP A 204 13.47 2.69 0.26
N GLN A 205 14.35 1.94 0.93
CA GLN A 205 15.21 2.45 1.99
C GLN A 205 16.26 3.44 1.48
N ARG A 206 16.49 3.52 0.16
CA ARG A 206 17.39 4.52 -0.43
C ARG A 206 16.90 5.94 -0.19
N ILE A 207 15.59 6.10 -0.03
CA ILE A 207 14.94 7.37 0.31
C ILE A 207 15.45 7.89 1.67
N TYR A 208 15.98 7.05 2.55
CA TYR A 208 16.44 7.45 3.88
C TYR A 208 17.97 7.48 4.02
N GLN A 209 18.72 7.43 2.92
CA GLN A 209 20.19 7.45 2.96
C GLN A 209 20.75 8.75 3.56
N THR A 210 21.81 8.60 4.35
CA THR A 210 22.45 9.65 5.16
C THR A 210 23.14 10.75 4.32
N ASP A 211 23.45 10.47 3.05
CA ASP A 211 24.24 11.38 2.21
C ASP A 211 23.43 12.58 1.68
N ILE A 212 22.14 12.67 2.00
CA ILE A 212 21.24 13.73 1.52
C ILE A 212 20.81 14.61 2.69
N ALA A 213 21.17 15.90 2.64
CA ALA A 213 20.73 16.92 3.58
C ALA A 213 19.26 17.32 3.32
N TYR A 214 18.31 16.45 3.66
CA TYR A 214 16.89 16.62 3.31
C TYR A 214 16.27 17.93 3.81
N PHE A 215 16.65 18.42 5.00
CA PHE A 215 16.13 19.67 5.54
C PHE A 215 16.68 20.93 4.86
N GLU A 216 17.81 20.84 4.15
CA GLU A 216 18.29 21.93 3.28
C GLU A 216 17.50 22.00 1.96
N ILE A 217 16.89 20.87 1.56
CA ILE A 217 16.09 20.76 0.33
C ILE A 217 14.64 21.16 0.58
N LEU A 218 14.09 20.78 1.74
CA LEU A 218 12.71 21.04 2.15
C LEU A 218 12.63 21.16 3.68
N SER A 219 12.23 22.33 4.18
CA SER A 219 12.06 22.56 5.61
C SER A 219 10.79 21.90 6.18
N LEU A 220 10.73 21.70 7.51
CA LEU A 220 9.51 21.18 8.15
C LEU A 220 8.30 22.11 7.99
N GLN A 221 8.53 23.42 7.96
CA GLN A 221 7.44 24.38 7.79
C GLN A 221 6.84 24.26 6.38
N GLU A 222 7.68 24.23 5.35
CA GLU A 222 7.23 24.00 3.97
C GLU A 222 6.50 22.66 3.82
N LEU A 223 6.96 21.61 4.52
CA LEU A 223 6.30 20.31 4.56
C LEU A 223 4.87 20.39 5.12
N PHE A 224 4.68 21.06 6.26
CA PHE A 224 3.37 21.17 6.92
C PHE A 224 2.40 22.10 6.18
N ASP A 225 2.93 23.15 5.56
CA ASP A 225 2.12 24.14 4.86
C ASP A 225 1.75 23.72 3.44
N ALA A 226 2.48 22.78 2.84
CA ALA A 226 2.25 22.28 1.49
C ALA A 226 0.79 21.88 1.24
N SER A 227 0.20 22.45 0.20
CA SER A 227 -1.07 22.00 -0.39
C SER A 227 -0.85 20.79 -1.29
N GLU A 228 -1.94 20.07 -1.60
CA GLU A 228 -1.90 18.96 -2.55
C GLU A 228 -1.31 19.38 -3.92
N LYS A 229 -1.71 20.55 -4.42
CA LYS A 229 -1.20 21.09 -5.68
C LYS A 229 0.31 21.31 -5.61
N GLN A 230 0.78 22.02 -4.59
CA GLN A 230 2.21 22.28 -4.40
C GLN A 230 3.01 20.99 -4.27
N TRP A 231 2.52 20.00 -3.52
CA TRP A 231 3.13 18.68 -3.39
C TRP A 231 3.31 17.99 -4.75
N ARG A 232 2.26 17.98 -5.58
CA ARG A 232 2.27 17.32 -6.90
C ARG A 232 3.13 18.03 -7.94
N GLU A 233 3.26 19.34 -7.82
CA GLU A 233 4.04 20.17 -8.72
C GLU A 233 5.53 20.24 -8.31
N MET A 234 5.92 19.63 -7.18
CA MET A 234 7.32 19.55 -6.78
C MET A 234 8.15 18.80 -7.82
N ASP A 235 9.35 19.32 -8.10
CA ASP A 235 10.29 18.78 -9.07
C ASP A 235 11.69 18.57 -8.48
N GLY A 236 12.56 17.93 -9.25
CA GLY A 236 13.94 17.64 -8.85
C GLY A 236 14.02 16.73 -7.62
N ARG A 237 14.75 17.15 -6.59
CA ARG A 237 14.96 16.39 -5.34
C ARG A 237 13.90 16.64 -4.27
N ARG A 238 13.03 17.63 -4.45
CA ARG A 238 11.98 17.99 -3.47
C ARG A 238 10.93 16.88 -3.27
N PRO A 239 10.45 16.17 -4.30
CA PRO A 239 9.57 15.02 -4.13
C PRO A 239 10.17 13.93 -3.22
N LEU A 240 11.46 13.67 -3.37
CA LEU A 240 12.18 12.70 -2.56
C LEU A 240 12.30 13.17 -1.10
N ALA A 241 12.68 14.43 -0.89
CA ALA A 241 12.78 15.03 0.45
C ALA A 241 11.44 15.01 1.18
N PHE A 242 10.35 15.39 0.50
CA PHE A 242 9.02 15.37 1.09
C PHE A 242 8.60 13.97 1.54
N ARG A 243 8.84 12.94 0.71
CA ARG A 243 8.53 11.54 1.05
C ARG A 243 9.37 11.06 2.22
N ALA A 244 10.68 11.31 2.18
CA ALA A 244 11.62 10.94 3.24
C ALA A 244 11.21 11.55 4.58
N ILE A 245 11.04 12.87 4.62
CA ILE A 245 10.69 13.60 5.84
C ILE A 245 9.31 13.18 6.34
N SER A 246 8.30 13.06 5.46
CA SER A 246 6.95 12.61 5.82
C SER A 246 6.93 11.21 6.43
N GLY A 247 7.60 10.25 5.78
CA GLY A 247 7.67 8.87 6.25
C GLY A 247 8.44 8.74 7.57
N ALA A 248 9.56 9.45 7.70
CA ALA A 248 10.32 9.49 8.94
C ALA A 248 9.55 10.14 10.08
N MET A 249 8.79 11.21 9.80
CA MET A 249 7.90 11.88 10.77
C MET A 249 6.82 10.93 11.29
N VAL A 250 6.05 10.30 10.40
CA VAL A 250 4.99 9.38 10.85
C VAL A 250 5.57 8.19 11.60
N ASN A 251 6.69 7.63 11.11
CA ASN A 251 7.35 6.52 11.80
C ASN A 251 7.90 6.93 13.18
N SER A 252 8.43 8.15 13.35
CA SER A 252 8.89 8.65 14.66
C SER A 252 7.72 8.82 15.63
N LEU A 253 6.59 9.38 15.19
CA LEU A 253 5.36 9.49 15.98
C LEU A 253 4.84 8.13 16.45
N LEU A 254 4.82 7.13 15.56
CA LEU A 254 4.32 5.79 15.86
C LEU A 254 5.19 5.03 16.87
N ARG A 255 6.50 5.32 16.91
CA ARG A 255 7.48 4.65 17.79
C ARG A 255 7.50 5.16 19.22
N GLN A 256 6.90 6.31 19.48
CA GLN A 256 6.83 6.86 20.83
C GLN A 256 6.12 5.88 21.79
N PRO A 257 6.35 6.01 23.10
CA PRO A 257 5.52 5.35 24.10
C PRO A 257 4.04 5.68 23.85
N LYS A 258 3.19 4.66 23.68
CA LYS A 258 1.78 4.83 23.27
C LYS A 258 1.60 5.55 21.92
N GLY A 259 2.60 5.58 21.05
CA GLY A 259 2.56 6.30 19.77
C GLY A 259 1.48 5.82 18.80
N ARG A 260 1.25 4.50 18.72
CA ARG A 260 0.18 3.92 17.88
C ARG A 260 -1.24 4.32 18.33
N PRO A 261 -1.63 4.16 19.61
CA PRO A 261 -2.91 4.67 20.09
C PRO A 261 -2.99 6.21 20.06
N SER A 262 -1.89 6.94 20.33
CA SER A 262 -1.84 8.40 20.14
C SER A 262 -2.10 8.81 18.70
N MET A 263 -1.56 8.08 17.73
CA MET A 263 -1.85 8.29 16.30
C MET A 263 -3.33 8.03 16.00
N ALA A 264 -3.93 6.99 16.59
CA ALA A 264 -5.37 6.75 16.43
C ALA A 264 -6.21 7.95 16.90
N ALA A 265 -5.85 8.54 18.04
CA ALA A 265 -6.51 9.74 18.58
C ALA A 265 -6.21 10.99 17.73
N TYR A 266 -4.96 11.18 17.30
CA TYR A 266 -4.56 12.29 16.43
C TYR A 266 -5.36 12.31 15.12
N LEU A 267 -5.56 11.13 14.50
CA LEU A 267 -6.35 11.00 13.28
C LEU A 267 -7.85 11.27 13.46
N GLN A 268 -8.37 11.23 14.68
CA GLN A 268 -9.74 11.65 14.97
C GLN A 268 -9.87 13.17 14.95
N ASP A 269 -8.82 13.91 15.32
CA ASP A 269 -8.86 15.37 15.44
C ASP A 269 -8.32 16.10 14.20
N VAL A 270 -7.43 15.47 13.43
CA VAL A 270 -6.65 16.14 12.38
C VAL A 270 -7.49 16.77 11.26
N ALA A 271 -8.63 16.17 10.92
CA ALA A 271 -9.42 16.59 9.77
C ALA A 271 -10.12 17.94 10.01
N THR A 272 -10.51 18.23 11.25
CA THR A 272 -11.25 19.45 11.63
C THR A 272 -10.44 20.40 12.51
N PHE A 273 -9.18 20.07 12.81
CA PHE A 273 -8.35 20.90 13.67
C PHE A 273 -7.98 22.22 12.99
N LYS A 274 -8.27 23.32 13.70
CA LYS A 274 -7.96 24.69 13.26
C LYS A 274 -6.80 25.22 14.09
N GLY A 275 -5.60 25.10 13.55
CA GLY A 275 -4.39 25.59 14.19
C GLY A 275 -3.14 25.01 13.53
N GLU A 276 -1.99 25.40 14.06
CA GLU A 276 -0.71 24.85 13.60
C GLU A 276 -0.64 23.34 13.88
N THR A 277 -0.23 22.57 12.88
CA THR A 277 -0.08 21.11 12.95
C THR A 277 0.71 20.68 14.19
N GLU A 278 1.74 21.46 14.55
CA GLU A 278 2.58 21.21 15.73
C GLU A 278 1.79 21.24 17.04
N ASN A 279 0.77 22.10 17.17
CA ASN A 279 -0.03 22.19 18.39
C ASN A 279 -0.92 20.96 18.56
N LEU A 280 -1.49 20.45 17.46
CA LEU A 280 -2.21 19.18 17.50
C LEU A 280 -1.25 18.01 17.80
N MET A 281 -0.05 18.02 17.23
CA MET A 281 0.96 17.01 17.55
C MET A 281 1.33 17.06 19.04
N ARG A 282 1.56 18.24 19.63
CA ARG A 282 1.84 18.41 21.06
C ARG A 282 0.73 17.86 21.95
N LYS A 283 -0.53 18.02 21.55
CA LYS A 283 -1.70 17.48 22.26
C LYS A 283 -1.67 15.95 22.37
N HIS A 284 -1.33 15.25 21.28
CA HIS A 284 -1.39 13.78 21.22
C HIS A 284 -0.04 13.09 21.49
N PHE A 285 1.07 13.81 21.33
CA PHE A 285 2.44 13.32 21.43
C PHE A 285 3.28 14.22 22.37
N PRO A 286 2.93 14.29 23.67
CA PRO A 286 3.61 15.16 24.64
C PRO A 286 5.08 14.77 24.88
N GLY A 287 5.52 13.58 24.45
CA GLY A 287 6.91 13.13 24.53
C GLY A 287 7.88 13.85 23.57
N MET A 288 7.39 14.56 22.54
CA MET A 288 8.25 15.30 21.60
C MET A 288 8.66 16.71 22.06
N ASN A 289 8.35 17.06 23.30
CA ASN A 289 8.05 18.44 23.65
C ASN A 289 9.23 19.20 24.30
N GLN A 290 10.29 19.52 23.53
CA GLN A 290 11.35 20.42 24.08
C GLN A 290 11.83 21.57 23.17
N SER A 291 11.61 21.57 21.83
CA SER A 291 11.83 22.75 20.95
C SER A 291 11.52 22.47 19.47
N ARG A 292 11.42 23.51 18.60
CA ARG A 292 11.34 23.35 17.12
C ARG A 292 12.52 22.54 16.56
N ASN A 293 13.73 22.81 17.05
CA ASN A 293 14.93 22.05 16.72
C ASN A 293 14.91 20.60 17.24
N SER A 294 14.09 20.28 18.25
CA SER A 294 13.97 18.91 18.72
C SER A 294 13.24 18.03 17.70
N LEU A 295 12.20 18.55 17.03
CA LEU A 295 11.45 17.78 16.03
C LEU A 295 12.30 17.42 14.81
N GLU A 296 13.05 18.39 14.27
CA GLU A 296 13.98 18.14 13.16
C GLU A 296 15.05 17.10 13.55
N LYS A 297 15.63 17.21 14.75
CA LYS A 297 16.59 16.22 15.26
C LYS A 297 15.98 14.82 15.37
N TRP A 298 14.75 14.70 15.87
CA TRP A 298 14.05 13.41 15.96
C TRP A 298 13.75 12.80 14.60
N VAL A 299 13.30 13.62 13.65
CA VAL A 299 13.03 13.17 12.28
C VAL A 299 14.33 12.79 11.58
N ASN A 300 15.40 13.56 11.78
CA ASN A 300 16.73 13.22 11.26
C ASN A 300 17.22 11.87 11.82
N LEU A 301 17.12 11.67 13.14
CA LEU A 301 17.45 10.39 13.76
C LEU A 301 16.59 9.25 13.19
N ALA A 302 15.30 9.47 13.00
CA ALA A 302 14.41 8.49 12.39
C ALA A 302 14.82 8.19 10.93
N MET A 303 15.22 9.18 10.14
CA MET A 303 15.76 8.96 8.79
C MET A 303 17.03 8.11 8.84
N LEU A 304 17.99 8.42 9.72
CA LEU A 304 19.21 7.62 9.90
C LEU A 304 18.89 6.17 10.27
N GLU A 305 17.95 5.94 11.20
CA GLU A 305 17.50 4.61 11.58
C GLU A 305 16.75 3.86 10.47
N LEU A 306 16.07 4.59 9.57
CA LEU A 306 15.37 4.00 8.43
C LEU A 306 16.33 3.70 7.26
N GLY A 307 17.40 4.49 7.12
CA GLY A 307 18.47 4.30 6.15
C GLY A 307 19.48 3.23 6.54
N THR A 308 19.61 2.94 7.84
CA THR A 308 20.38 1.78 8.31
C THR A 308 19.63 0.49 8.00
N ALA A 309 20.18 -0.34 7.11
CA ALA A 309 19.63 -1.67 6.83
C ALA A 309 19.57 -2.47 8.15
N ARG A 310 18.36 -2.80 8.62
CA ARG A 310 18.22 -3.61 9.83
C ARG A 310 18.76 -5.01 9.55
N VAL A 311 19.55 -5.55 10.47
CA VAL A 311 20.07 -6.94 10.43
C VAL A 311 18.95 -7.98 10.21
N THR A 312 17.71 -7.66 10.61
CA THR A 312 16.52 -8.50 10.44
C THR A 312 15.88 -8.46 9.04
N GLN A 313 16.34 -7.61 8.13
CA GLN A 313 15.85 -7.49 6.75
C GLN A 313 16.86 -8.01 5.72
N VAL A 314 17.79 -8.82 6.20
CA VAL A 314 18.70 -9.59 5.37
C VAL A 314 17.95 -10.78 4.78
N HIS A 315 18.08 -11.00 3.48
CA HIS A 315 17.59 -12.19 2.80
C HIS A 315 18.16 -13.45 3.45
N SER A 316 17.34 -14.49 3.56
CA SER A 316 17.82 -15.82 3.92
C SER A 316 18.87 -16.32 2.92
N ILE A 317 19.61 -17.38 3.28
CA ILE A 317 20.59 -18.01 2.39
C ILE A 317 19.93 -18.38 1.04
N LEU A 318 18.74 -18.98 1.08
CA LEU A 318 18.03 -19.44 -0.12
C LEU A 318 17.51 -18.29 -0.98
N GLU A 319 16.96 -17.23 -0.37
CA GLU A 319 16.52 -16.04 -1.11
C GLU A 319 17.69 -15.29 -1.75
N THR A 320 18.81 -15.19 -1.01
CA THR A 320 20.04 -14.58 -1.51
C THR A 320 20.56 -15.34 -2.72
N GLU A 321 20.61 -16.68 -2.63
CA GLU A 321 21.08 -17.55 -3.70
C GLU A 321 20.18 -17.44 -4.95
N ASN A 322 18.87 -17.54 -4.79
CA ASN A 322 17.92 -17.44 -5.91
C ASN A 322 18.02 -16.09 -6.63
N ARG A 323 18.16 -14.99 -5.87
CA ARG A 323 18.38 -13.66 -6.45
C ARG A 323 19.72 -13.58 -7.15
N LEU A 324 20.80 -14.04 -6.53
CA LEU A 324 22.13 -14.03 -7.13
C LEU A 324 22.15 -14.83 -8.45
N GLU A 325 21.54 -16.01 -8.48
CA GLU A 325 21.40 -16.82 -9.69
C GLU A 325 20.64 -16.09 -10.81
N SER A 326 19.59 -15.34 -10.47
CA SER A 326 18.84 -14.55 -11.45
C SER A 326 19.63 -13.35 -11.99
N ILE A 327 20.44 -12.71 -11.14
CA ILE A 327 21.23 -11.51 -11.48
C ILE A 327 22.42 -11.88 -12.38
N LEU A 328 23.01 -13.07 -12.18
CA LEU A 328 24.14 -13.56 -12.97
C LEU A 328 23.75 -14.07 -14.37
N LYS A 329 22.50 -13.86 -14.79
CA LYS A 329 22.02 -14.07 -16.16
C LYS A 329 22.13 -12.75 -16.93
N LEU A 330 23.24 -12.59 -17.63
CA LEU A 330 23.59 -11.40 -18.42
C LEU A 330 22.79 -11.37 -19.71
N ARG A 331 22.42 -10.16 -20.17
CA ARG A 331 21.54 -9.98 -21.34
C ARG A 331 22.15 -9.00 -22.31
N PHE A 332 22.28 -9.38 -23.56
CA PHE A 332 22.79 -8.50 -24.62
C PHE A 332 22.11 -8.81 -25.96
N ARG A 333 22.31 -7.94 -26.96
CA ARG A 333 21.82 -8.18 -28.31
C ARG A 333 22.93 -8.76 -29.18
N ASP A 334 22.65 -9.84 -29.89
CA ASP A 334 23.60 -10.42 -30.84
C ASP A 334 23.77 -9.56 -32.11
N ALA A 335 24.62 -10.00 -33.04
CA ALA A 335 24.88 -9.30 -34.29
C ALA A 335 23.64 -9.16 -35.20
N GLN A 336 22.61 -9.97 -34.95
CA GLN A 336 21.32 -9.98 -35.65
C GLN A 336 20.25 -9.15 -34.92
N GLY A 337 20.58 -8.58 -33.75
CA GLY A 337 19.70 -7.76 -32.93
C GLY A 337 18.75 -8.54 -32.02
N ALA A 338 18.88 -9.86 -31.93
CA ALA A 338 18.08 -10.70 -31.04
C ALA A 338 18.61 -10.64 -29.59
N ALA A 339 17.69 -10.65 -28.63
CA ALA A 339 18.05 -10.61 -27.20
C ALA A 339 18.53 -11.99 -26.73
N VAL A 340 19.81 -12.10 -26.41
CA VAL A 340 20.46 -13.31 -25.90
C VAL A 340 20.64 -13.19 -24.39
N VAL A 341 20.32 -14.27 -23.67
CA VAL A 341 20.54 -14.38 -22.22
C VAL A 341 21.57 -15.48 -21.97
N VAL A 342 22.69 -15.12 -21.34
CA VAL A 342 23.77 -16.06 -21.00
C VAL A 342 24.08 -15.99 -19.51
N GLY A 343 24.51 -17.12 -18.94
CA GLY A 343 25.05 -17.12 -17.59
C GLY A 343 26.45 -16.48 -17.55
N VAL A 344 26.87 -16.02 -16.37
CA VAL A 344 28.21 -15.44 -16.16
C VAL A 344 29.35 -16.44 -16.44
N ASP A 345 29.07 -17.75 -16.40
CA ASP A 345 29.99 -18.82 -16.81
C ASP A 345 30.40 -18.70 -18.29
N ARG A 346 29.53 -18.12 -19.14
CA ARG A 346 29.79 -17.87 -20.56
C ARG A 346 30.32 -16.46 -20.84
N TYR A 347 31.03 -15.86 -19.89
CA TYR A 347 31.58 -14.49 -20.01
C TYR A 347 32.43 -14.27 -21.28
N ARG A 348 33.04 -15.33 -21.84
CA ARG A 348 33.84 -15.26 -23.07
C ARG A 348 33.02 -14.81 -24.29
N GLU A 349 31.74 -15.15 -24.35
CA GLU A 349 30.84 -14.69 -25.44
C GLU A 349 30.64 -13.17 -25.36
N ILE A 350 30.59 -12.62 -24.15
CA ILE A 350 30.47 -11.18 -23.90
C ILE A 350 31.80 -10.48 -24.15
N ALA A 351 32.92 -11.10 -23.78
CA ALA A 351 34.27 -10.54 -24.00
C ALA A 351 34.59 -10.31 -25.49
N GLN A 352 33.95 -11.05 -26.40
CA GLN A 352 34.08 -10.89 -27.85
C GLN A 352 33.29 -9.70 -28.43
N LEU A 353 32.38 -9.09 -27.64
CA LEU A 353 31.56 -7.97 -28.08
C LEU A 353 32.34 -6.64 -28.07
N GLN A 354 31.81 -5.66 -28.81
CA GLN A 354 32.37 -4.31 -28.80
C GLN A 354 32.31 -3.67 -27.40
N PRO A 355 33.24 -2.78 -27.03
CA PRO A 355 33.29 -2.19 -25.68
C PRO A 355 31.95 -1.62 -25.18
N ALA A 356 31.21 -0.89 -26.03
CA ALA A 356 29.91 -0.33 -25.68
C ALA A 356 28.85 -1.42 -25.36
N GLN A 357 28.85 -2.51 -26.13
CA GLN A 357 27.94 -3.64 -25.94
C GLN A 357 28.28 -4.44 -24.68
N ARG A 358 29.57 -4.55 -24.32
CA ARG A 358 30.01 -5.17 -23.06
C ARG A 358 29.51 -4.41 -21.84
N HIS A 359 29.57 -3.08 -21.89
CA HIS A 359 29.00 -2.23 -20.83
C HIS A 359 27.49 -2.43 -20.70
N GLU A 360 26.75 -2.42 -21.81
CA GLU A 360 25.29 -2.61 -21.80
C GLU A 360 24.92 -4.01 -21.25
N ALA A 361 25.64 -5.05 -21.67
CA ALA A 361 25.41 -6.43 -21.26
C ALA A 361 25.48 -6.66 -19.74
N VAL A 362 26.36 -5.90 -19.08
CA VAL A 362 26.74 -6.08 -17.69
C VAL A 362 26.13 -5.02 -16.75
N ALA A 363 25.69 -3.88 -17.29
CA ALA A 363 25.18 -2.75 -16.51
C ALA A 363 24.01 -3.14 -15.57
N GLY A 364 23.03 -3.87 -16.09
CA GLY A 364 21.88 -4.32 -15.30
C GLY A 364 22.28 -5.25 -14.14
N ALA A 365 23.16 -6.20 -14.42
CA ALA A 365 23.63 -7.15 -13.41
C ALA A 365 24.45 -6.45 -12.31
N ARG A 366 25.36 -5.53 -12.68
CA ARG A 366 26.14 -4.76 -11.68
C ARG A 366 25.27 -3.87 -10.81
N ALA A 367 24.28 -3.20 -11.40
CA ALA A 367 23.33 -2.39 -10.65
C ALA A 367 22.56 -3.23 -9.62
N GLU A 368 22.14 -4.45 -9.99
CA GLU A 368 21.41 -5.36 -9.11
C GLU A 368 22.30 -6.06 -8.07
N LEU A 369 23.54 -6.45 -8.41
CA LEU A 369 24.52 -6.97 -7.44
C LEU A 369 24.83 -5.93 -6.36
N GLY A 370 24.97 -4.66 -6.74
CA GLY A 370 25.12 -3.55 -5.80
C GLY A 370 23.93 -3.42 -4.84
N ARG A 371 22.69 -3.75 -5.27
CA ARG A 371 21.53 -3.77 -4.35
C ARG A 371 21.56 -4.99 -3.45
N LEU A 372 21.91 -6.14 -4.02
CA LEU A 372 21.94 -7.40 -3.30
C LEU A 372 23.01 -7.38 -2.20
N SER A 373 24.16 -6.74 -2.39
CA SER A 373 25.23 -6.68 -1.37
C SER A 373 24.76 -6.09 -0.03
N TYR A 374 23.84 -5.12 -0.05
CA TYR A 374 23.28 -4.50 1.15
C TYR A 374 22.27 -5.40 1.89
N ARG A 375 21.58 -6.31 1.17
CA ARG A 375 20.48 -7.13 1.72
C ARG A 375 20.75 -8.64 1.70
N CYS A 376 21.87 -9.09 1.14
CA CYS A 376 22.23 -10.49 1.09
C CYS A 376 22.54 -11.05 2.48
N PHE A 377 22.39 -12.37 2.62
CA PHE A 377 22.90 -13.09 3.78
C PHE A 377 24.37 -12.71 4.02
N PRO A 378 24.82 -12.39 5.26
CA PRO A 378 26.10 -11.69 5.45
C PRO A 378 27.30 -12.43 4.86
N THR A 379 27.27 -13.75 4.88
CA THR A 379 28.32 -14.62 4.33
C THR A 379 28.45 -14.55 2.80
N TYR A 380 27.44 -14.03 2.08
CA TYR A 380 27.48 -13.82 0.63
C TYR A 380 28.16 -12.52 0.20
N ARG A 381 28.39 -11.57 1.12
CA ARG A 381 28.99 -10.26 0.76
C ARG A 381 30.34 -10.38 0.05
N PRO A 382 31.30 -11.23 0.51
CA PRO A 382 32.57 -11.39 -0.20
C PRO A 382 32.39 -11.97 -1.61
N LEU A 383 31.45 -12.91 -1.79
CA LEU A 383 31.17 -13.51 -3.09
C LEU A 383 30.58 -12.49 -4.07
N ILE A 384 29.65 -11.64 -3.61
CA ILE A 384 29.04 -10.60 -4.44
C ILE A 384 30.10 -9.56 -4.87
N ALA A 385 30.99 -9.17 -3.97
CA ALA A 385 32.10 -8.27 -4.30
C ALA A 385 33.00 -8.87 -5.38
N GLU A 386 33.30 -10.17 -5.29
CA GLU A 386 34.11 -10.89 -6.27
C GLU A 386 33.44 -10.96 -7.65
N TYR A 387 32.13 -11.25 -7.71
CA TYR A 387 31.37 -11.18 -8.96
C TYR A 387 31.38 -9.77 -9.56
N GLU A 388 31.32 -8.72 -8.74
CA GLU A 388 31.40 -7.34 -9.24
C GLU A 388 32.79 -7.00 -9.80
N MET A 389 33.87 -7.58 -9.24
CA MET A 389 35.22 -7.46 -9.78
C MET A 389 35.34 -8.18 -11.13
N ILE A 390 34.87 -9.43 -11.22
CA ILE A 390 34.84 -10.20 -12.46
C ILE A 390 34.09 -9.43 -13.56
N LEU A 391 32.91 -8.90 -13.25
CA LEU A 391 32.12 -8.12 -14.21
C LEU A 391 32.82 -6.84 -14.67
N ARG A 392 33.65 -6.21 -13.81
CA ARG A 392 34.50 -5.08 -14.21
C ARG A 392 35.64 -5.51 -15.15
N GLU A 393 36.26 -6.65 -14.89
CA GLU A 393 37.31 -7.20 -15.75
C GLU A 393 36.77 -7.59 -17.13
N VAL A 394 35.57 -8.17 -17.20
CA VAL A 394 34.88 -8.48 -18.47
C VAL A 394 34.61 -7.21 -19.29
N ILE A 395 34.18 -6.14 -18.63
CA ILE A 395 34.01 -4.82 -19.26
C ILE A 395 35.36 -4.29 -19.78
N ALA A 396 36.43 -4.43 -19.01
CA ALA A 396 37.77 -4.02 -19.41
C ALA A 396 38.37 -4.92 -20.51
N GLY A 397 37.84 -6.13 -20.70
CA GLY A 397 38.36 -7.12 -21.65
C GLY A 397 39.58 -7.85 -21.12
N GLN A 398 39.75 -7.86 -19.81
CA GLN A 398 40.82 -8.55 -19.12
C GLN A 398 40.34 -9.93 -18.68
N ASP A 399 41.19 -10.95 -18.80
CA ASP A 399 40.89 -12.31 -18.33
C ASP A 399 41.88 -12.71 -17.23
N HIS A 400 41.72 -12.11 -16.05
CA HIS A 400 42.53 -12.42 -14.87
C HIS A 400 42.02 -13.68 -14.16
N GLU A 401 42.25 -14.83 -14.80
CA GLU A 401 41.86 -16.15 -14.30
C GLU A 401 40.37 -16.26 -13.95
N ILE A 402 39.51 -15.55 -14.69
CA ILE A 402 38.07 -15.45 -14.40
C ILE A 402 37.43 -16.85 -14.34
N THR A 403 37.84 -17.77 -15.21
CA THR A 403 37.33 -19.15 -15.23
C THR A 403 37.57 -19.88 -13.89
N SER A 404 38.79 -19.77 -13.33
CA SER A 404 39.15 -20.41 -12.05
C SER A 404 38.35 -19.82 -10.89
N ARG A 405 38.29 -18.47 -10.83
CA ARG A 405 37.56 -17.72 -9.80
C ARG A 405 36.06 -18.02 -9.84
N LEU A 406 35.45 -18.06 -11.02
CA LEU A 406 34.04 -18.44 -11.18
C LEU A 406 33.77 -19.86 -10.67
N THR A 407 34.66 -20.81 -10.95
CA THR A 407 34.53 -22.20 -10.48
C THR A 407 34.53 -22.25 -8.95
N GLN A 408 35.50 -21.58 -8.32
CA GLN A 408 35.58 -21.51 -6.86
C GLN A 408 34.34 -20.85 -6.24
N LEU A 409 33.84 -19.77 -6.84
CA LEU A 409 32.62 -19.10 -6.37
C LEU A 409 31.39 -20.01 -6.46
N ILE A 410 31.25 -20.76 -7.56
CA ILE A 410 30.16 -21.73 -7.73
C ILE A 410 30.22 -22.81 -6.64
N ASP A 411 31.40 -23.36 -6.37
CA ASP A 411 31.57 -24.38 -5.32
C ASP A 411 31.22 -23.87 -3.92
N VAL A 412 31.60 -22.62 -3.61
CA VAL A 412 31.23 -21.99 -2.34
C VAL A 412 29.70 -21.78 -2.26
N ARG A 413 29.07 -21.29 -3.33
CA ARG A 413 27.61 -21.10 -3.39
C ARG A 413 26.83 -22.40 -3.20
N VAL A 414 27.25 -23.47 -3.86
CA VAL A 414 26.62 -24.80 -3.72
C VAL A 414 26.70 -25.29 -2.28
N ARG A 415 27.85 -25.11 -1.61
CA ARG A 415 28.01 -25.47 -0.19
C ARG A 415 27.12 -24.63 0.73
N MET A 416 27.03 -23.31 0.48
CA MET A 416 26.18 -22.41 1.26
C MET A 416 24.70 -22.76 1.09
N LYS A 417 24.24 -22.98 -0.16
CA LYS A 417 22.87 -23.40 -0.46
C LYS A 417 22.50 -24.69 0.28
N LYS A 418 23.34 -25.73 0.19
CA LYS A 418 23.14 -26.99 0.93
C LYS A 418 23.11 -26.79 2.44
N SER A 419 23.86 -25.84 2.97
CA SER A 419 23.80 -25.50 4.40
C SER A 419 22.48 -24.82 4.77
N GLY A 420 21.97 -23.94 3.91
CA GLY A 420 20.67 -23.28 4.09
C GLY A 420 19.50 -24.26 4.03
N GLU A 421 19.54 -25.21 3.09
CA GLU A 421 18.56 -26.30 2.98
C GLU A 421 18.54 -27.15 4.26
N ARG A 422 19.71 -27.63 4.71
CA ARG A 422 19.80 -28.43 5.95
C ARG A 422 19.32 -27.69 7.19
N ALA A 423 19.61 -26.38 7.32
CA ALA A 423 19.14 -25.59 8.45
C ALA A 423 17.62 -25.45 8.45
N ARG A 424 17.01 -25.28 7.27
CA ARG A 424 15.55 -25.26 7.12
C ARG A 424 14.95 -26.62 7.47
N ASP A 425 15.47 -27.71 6.89
CA ASP A 425 14.95 -29.06 7.14
C ASP A 425 15.02 -29.43 8.62
N TYR A 426 16.09 -29.02 9.32
CA TYR A 426 16.22 -29.22 10.76
C TYR A 426 15.20 -28.42 11.58
N LEU A 427 14.97 -27.14 11.23
CA LEU A 427 13.96 -26.33 11.88
C LEU A 427 12.56 -26.87 11.63
N ASP A 428 12.25 -27.26 10.39
CA ASP A 428 10.98 -27.86 10.02
C ASP A 428 10.75 -29.17 10.80
N TRP A 429 11.77 -30.04 10.88
CA TRP A 429 11.74 -31.25 11.72
C TRP A 429 11.50 -30.91 13.20
N TYR A 430 12.26 -29.96 13.76
CA TYR A 430 12.14 -29.54 15.14
C TYR A 430 10.74 -29.02 15.47
N TYR A 431 10.20 -28.12 14.65
CA TYR A 431 8.84 -27.59 14.81
C TYR A 431 7.78 -28.68 14.72
N ILE A 432 7.93 -29.65 13.81
CA ILE A 432 7.02 -30.80 13.71
C ILE A 432 7.08 -31.63 15.00
N THR A 433 8.28 -31.88 15.53
CA THR A 433 8.48 -32.74 16.71
C THR A 433 8.13 -32.09 18.04
N GLU A 434 8.28 -30.77 18.18
CA GLU A 434 7.92 -30.02 19.39
C GLU A 434 6.50 -29.47 19.39
N SER A 435 5.79 -29.49 18.25
CA SER A 435 4.41 -29.01 18.22
C SER A 435 3.47 -29.96 18.99
N ASP A 436 3.14 -29.59 20.23
CA ASP A 436 2.05 -30.22 21.01
C ASP A 436 0.66 -29.94 20.42
N VAL A 437 0.58 -29.05 19.42
CA VAL A 437 -0.64 -28.65 18.74
C VAL A 437 -0.46 -28.91 17.25
N VAL A 438 -0.97 -30.05 16.78
CA VAL A 438 -1.26 -30.27 15.37
C VAL A 438 -2.36 -29.28 14.95
N SER A 439 -2.00 -28.04 14.63
CA SER A 439 -2.94 -27.03 14.14
C SER A 439 -3.24 -27.26 12.66
N GLY A 440 -3.74 -28.45 12.35
CA GLY A 440 -4.56 -28.69 11.17
C GLY A 440 -6.01 -28.65 11.62
N ASP A 441 -6.82 -27.76 11.05
CA ASP A 441 -8.26 -27.71 11.27
C ASP A 441 -8.91 -28.95 10.63
N PHE A 442 -8.68 -30.13 11.21
CA PHE A 442 -9.31 -31.40 10.85
C PHE A 442 -10.79 -31.41 11.24
N THR A 443 -11.29 -30.35 11.88
CA THR A 443 -12.70 -30.18 12.23
C THR A 443 -13.57 -30.17 10.98
N GLN A 444 -13.10 -29.57 9.87
CA GLN A 444 -13.83 -29.59 8.60
C GLN A 444 -13.83 -30.99 7.95
N TYR A 445 -12.71 -31.71 8.04
CA TYR A 445 -12.62 -33.08 7.52
C TYR A 445 -13.45 -34.07 8.36
N ARG A 446 -13.45 -33.92 9.69
CA ARG A 446 -14.34 -34.67 10.60
C ARG A 446 -15.80 -34.31 10.39
N ALA A 447 -16.12 -33.04 10.19
CA ALA A 447 -17.48 -32.60 9.87
C ALA A 447 -17.95 -33.17 8.52
N LEU A 448 -17.05 -33.27 7.53
CA LEU A 448 -17.33 -33.91 6.25
C LEU A 448 -17.55 -35.42 6.41
N ILE A 449 -16.72 -36.13 7.17
CA ILE A 449 -16.94 -37.56 7.46
C ILE A 449 -18.24 -37.78 8.23
N GLN A 450 -18.52 -36.98 9.25
CA GLN A 450 -19.78 -37.06 10.00
C GLN A 450 -20.99 -36.70 9.14
N ALA A 451 -20.84 -35.78 8.19
CA ALA A 451 -21.88 -35.44 7.22
C ALA A 451 -22.11 -36.60 6.24
N LEU A 452 -21.05 -37.25 5.75
CA LEU A 452 -21.14 -38.43 4.87
C LEU A 452 -21.70 -39.67 5.60
N GLU A 453 -21.39 -39.83 6.89
CA GLU A 453 -22.00 -40.86 7.75
C GLU A 453 -23.48 -40.58 8.02
N LYS A 454 -23.86 -39.31 8.25
CA LYS A 454 -25.25 -38.88 8.42
C LYS A 454 -26.08 -38.93 7.14
N GLU A 455 -25.47 -38.65 6.00
CA GLU A 455 -26.14 -38.71 4.69
C GLU A 455 -26.34 -40.15 4.20
N GLY A 456 -25.86 -41.16 4.93
CA GLY A 456 -26.26 -42.54 4.71
C GLY A 456 -26.13 -42.95 3.24
N LEU A 457 -24.93 -42.85 2.66
CA LEU A 457 -24.63 -43.31 1.30
C LEU A 457 -24.75 -44.84 1.11
N ARG A 458 -25.37 -45.57 2.07
CA ARG A 458 -25.94 -46.88 1.78
C ARG A 458 -27.37 -46.66 1.27
N PRO A 459 -27.66 -47.05 0.02
CA PRO A 459 -29.04 -47.22 -0.41
C PRO A 459 -29.77 -48.10 0.62
N PRO A 460 -31.06 -47.83 0.92
CA PRO A 460 -31.84 -48.70 1.77
C PRO A 460 -31.69 -50.14 1.28
N ALA A 461 -31.55 -51.10 2.20
CA ALA A 461 -31.23 -52.51 1.92
C ALA A 461 -32.26 -53.27 1.06
N ASP A 462 -33.26 -52.57 0.51
CA ASP A 462 -34.35 -53.11 -0.30
C ASP A 462 -34.57 -52.34 -1.61
N ASP A 463 -33.51 -51.79 -2.19
CA ASP A 463 -33.56 -51.18 -3.53
C ASP A 463 -33.56 -52.27 -4.61
N SER A 464 -34.57 -52.24 -5.49
CA SER A 464 -34.71 -53.10 -6.67
C SER A 464 -33.46 -53.18 -7.55
N THR A 465 -32.64 -52.13 -7.53
CA THR A 465 -31.38 -52.03 -8.29
C THR A 465 -30.29 -52.95 -7.73
N LEU A 466 -30.24 -53.15 -6.40
CA LEU A 466 -29.29 -54.07 -5.76
C LEU A 466 -29.65 -55.53 -6.03
N ARG A 467 -30.94 -55.89 -6.03
CA ARG A 467 -31.38 -57.25 -6.41
C ARG A 467 -31.04 -57.57 -7.87
N TYR A 468 -31.15 -56.59 -8.76
CA TYR A 468 -30.76 -56.75 -10.16
C TYR A 468 -29.24 -56.97 -10.31
N LEU A 469 -28.42 -56.20 -9.57
CA LEU A 469 -26.96 -56.36 -9.56
C LEU A 469 -26.53 -57.70 -8.95
N ASP A 470 -27.13 -58.14 -7.84
CA ASP A 470 -26.89 -59.46 -7.24
C ASP A 470 -27.30 -60.59 -8.18
N HIS A 471 -28.41 -60.44 -8.91
CA HIS A 471 -28.85 -61.41 -9.91
C HIS A 471 -27.86 -61.49 -11.08
N ILE A 472 -27.39 -60.36 -11.61
CA ILE A 472 -26.34 -60.32 -12.65
C ILE A 472 -25.04 -60.93 -12.15
N GLN A 473 -24.63 -60.63 -10.92
CA GLN A 473 -23.39 -61.16 -10.35
C GLN A 473 -23.47 -62.68 -10.11
N ARG A 474 -24.67 -63.22 -9.83
CA ARG A 474 -24.90 -64.66 -9.75
C ARG A 474 -24.88 -65.35 -11.11
N VAL A 475 -25.40 -64.68 -12.15
CA VAL A 475 -25.49 -65.23 -13.53
C VAL A 475 -24.15 -65.14 -14.27
N PHE A 476 -23.36 -64.10 -14.03
CA PHE A 476 -22.13 -63.82 -14.77
C PHE A 476 -20.84 -63.96 -13.94
N GLY A 477 -20.93 -64.06 -12.61
CA GLY A 477 -19.76 -64.11 -11.72
C GLY A 477 -19.21 -65.51 -11.42
N ALA A 478 -19.84 -66.58 -11.92
CA ALA A 478 -19.42 -67.96 -11.64
C ALA A 478 -18.19 -68.43 -12.46
N ASP A 479 -17.75 -67.67 -13.47
CA ASP A 479 -16.70 -68.12 -14.40
C ASP A 479 -15.29 -67.58 -14.12
N ALA A 480 -15.10 -66.73 -13.10
CA ALA A 480 -13.81 -66.06 -12.87
C ALA A 480 -12.89 -66.69 -11.80
N SER A 481 -13.31 -67.75 -11.09
CA SER A 481 -12.55 -68.33 -9.97
C SER A 481 -11.93 -69.72 -10.21
N SER A 482 -11.98 -70.25 -11.44
CA SER A 482 -11.49 -71.61 -11.74
C SER A 482 -10.13 -71.70 -12.47
N GLN A 483 -9.44 -70.58 -12.74
CA GLN A 483 -8.12 -70.62 -13.36
C GLN A 483 -7.15 -69.61 -12.74
N ARG A 484 -6.34 -70.07 -11.76
CA ARG A 484 -4.90 -69.78 -11.57
C ARG A 484 -4.48 -70.03 -10.12
N THR A 485 -4.27 -71.30 -9.79
CA THR A 485 -3.32 -71.69 -8.75
C THR A 485 -2.53 -72.89 -9.25
N ASN A 486 -1.39 -72.63 -9.88
CA ASN A 486 -0.37 -73.66 -10.03
C ASN A 486 1.04 -73.03 -10.10
N ARG A 487 1.81 -73.29 -9.02
CA ARG A 487 3.29 -73.45 -8.93
C ARG A 487 4.19 -72.24 -9.25
N LEU A 488 5.35 -72.00 -8.61
CA LEU A 488 6.16 -72.56 -7.50
C LEU A 488 7.26 -71.49 -7.19
N PRO A 489 8.17 -71.66 -6.20
CA PRO A 489 8.75 -70.60 -5.38
C PRO A 489 10.16 -70.16 -5.85
N ILE A 490 10.69 -69.11 -5.22
CA ILE A 490 12.12 -68.78 -5.29
C ILE A 490 12.68 -68.78 -3.87
N ASP A 491 13.62 -69.71 -3.68
CA ASP A 491 14.54 -69.81 -2.56
C ASP A 491 15.68 -68.79 -2.70
N ARG A 492 16.12 -68.27 -1.55
CA ARG A 492 17.34 -67.48 -1.23
C ARG A 492 17.45 -66.03 -1.71
#